data_AF-G5JCC8-F1
#
_entry.id   AF-G5JCC8-F1
#
_cell.length_a   1.000
_cell.length_b   1.000
_cell.length_c   1.000
_cell.angle_alpha   90.00
_cell.angle_beta   90.00
_cell.angle_gamma   90.00
#
_symmetry.space_group_name_H-M   'P 1'
#
loop_
_entity.id
_entity.type
_entity.pdbx_description
1 polymer ?
#
loop_
_entity_poly.entity_id
_entity_poly.type
_entity_poly.pdbx_seq_one_letter_code
_entity_poly.pdbx_strand_id
1 'polypeptide(L)'
;MKVDPYTARLQLPSRSWRLYRTGAIGKLKFQAEQLQQAEIPCFTALVAHVNALKVYSVLYIESVEPNVTIVYEPKKGQRDILTFDWSEVGQRVDGLLPIFEECIDVGLKGKLKRKTEILDYAKICDLHLPQKQAIIRLCDQQYRFLEGIPFSDLQKSQDGQATMKQSWQHIMAFLSEKIPSLPAYSEFTPFGESAIDFQELLKLIQPHINLLRREETPWDAAFNLYSSLAFIKTFS
;
A
#
# COMPACT_ATOMS: atom_id res chain seq x y z
N MET A 1 29.89 -8.40 8.03
CA MET A 1 30.28 -8.34 6.62
C MET A 1 30.73 -6.91 6.34
N LYS A 2 32.03 -6.67 6.10
CA LYS A 2 32.58 -5.36 5.75
C LYS A 2 32.54 -5.27 4.22
N VAL A 3 31.52 -4.62 3.67
CA VAL A 3 31.43 -4.33 2.23
C VAL A 3 31.86 -2.87 2.07
N ASP A 4 32.73 -2.59 1.10
CA ASP A 4 33.14 -1.22 0.84
C ASP A 4 32.01 -0.40 0.18
N PRO A 5 31.97 0.93 0.36
CA PRO A 5 30.89 1.78 -0.15
C PRO A 5 30.62 1.67 -1.66
N TYR A 6 31.65 1.43 -2.46
CA TYR A 6 31.51 1.34 -3.91
C TYR A 6 30.84 0.03 -4.32
N THR A 7 31.25 -1.10 -3.76
CA THR A 7 30.58 -2.39 -3.94
C THR A 7 29.15 -2.37 -3.43
N ALA A 8 28.89 -1.69 -2.31
CA ALA A 8 27.54 -1.51 -1.80
C ALA A 8 26.66 -0.77 -2.82
N ARG A 9 27.12 0.35 -3.40
CA ARG A 9 26.38 1.09 -4.44
C ARG A 9 26.05 0.26 -5.68
N LEU A 10 26.91 -0.69 -6.06
CA LEU A 10 26.66 -1.58 -7.21
C LEU A 10 25.63 -2.68 -6.91
N GLN A 11 25.52 -3.12 -5.65
CA GLN A 11 24.57 -4.17 -5.25
C GLN A 11 23.20 -3.61 -4.81
N LEU A 12 23.16 -2.33 -4.41
CA LEU A 12 21.93 -1.65 -4.01
C LEU A 12 21.30 -1.01 -5.27
N PRO A 13 20.12 -1.47 -5.74
CA PRO A 13 19.45 -0.81 -6.85
C PRO A 13 19.11 0.63 -6.48
N SER A 14 19.32 1.54 -7.42
CA SER A 14 19.29 2.98 -7.16
C SER A 14 17.91 3.63 -7.23
N ARG A 15 16.85 2.90 -7.59
CA ARG A 15 15.55 3.51 -7.95
C ARG A 15 14.38 3.25 -7.00
N SER A 16 14.38 2.14 -6.27
CA SER A 16 13.21 1.73 -5.49
C SER A 16 13.61 1.31 -4.08
N TRP A 17 12.71 1.50 -3.11
CA TRP A 17 12.97 1.10 -1.73
C TRP A 17 13.06 -0.42 -1.62
N ARG A 18 13.90 -0.89 -0.71
CA ARG A 18 14.00 -2.30 -0.35
C ARG A 18 14.14 -2.45 1.15
N LEU A 19 13.56 -3.53 1.67
CA LEU A 19 13.79 -3.95 3.04
C LEU A 19 15.10 -4.76 3.09
N TYR A 20 16.15 -4.17 3.67
CA TYR A 20 17.46 -4.82 3.73
C TYR A 20 17.67 -5.65 4.99
N ARG A 21 17.12 -5.20 6.12
CA ARG A 21 17.44 -5.81 7.41
C ARG A 21 16.38 -5.54 8.47
N THR A 22 16.19 -6.52 9.34
CA THR A 22 15.41 -6.43 10.57
C THR A 22 16.29 -6.72 11.79
N GLY A 23 15.90 -6.26 12.97
CA GLY A 23 16.64 -6.47 14.21
C GLY A 23 16.50 -5.33 15.22
N ALA A 24 17.36 -5.34 16.24
CA ALA A 24 17.36 -4.33 17.29
C ALA A 24 17.63 -2.93 16.73
N ILE A 25 16.75 -1.97 17.03
CA ILE A 25 16.78 -0.62 16.43
C ILE A 25 18.11 0.11 16.62
N GLY A 26 18.78 -0.05 17.78
CA GLY A 26 20.07 0.59 18.04
C GLY A 26 21.17 0.12 17.08
N LYS A 27 21.20 -1.18 16.75
CA LYS A 27 22.16 -1.72 15.77
C LYS A 27 21.85 -1.23 14.35
N LEU A 28 20.56 -1.16 14.01
CA LEU A 28 20.12 -0.69 12.70
C LEU A 28 20.42 0.80 12.49
N LYS A 29 20.18 1.64 13.51
CA LYS A 29 20.50 3.07 13.48
C LYS A 29 21.99 3.31 13.22
N PHE A 30 22.85 2.63 13.97
CA PHE A 30 24.30 2.72 13.76
C PHE A 30 24.73 2.30 12.34
N GLN A 31 24.13 1.25 11.78
CA GLN A 31 24.39 0.84 10.40
C GLN A 31 23.86 1.85 9.37
N ALA A 32 22.69 2.42 9.62
CA ALA A 32 22.10 3.44 8.75
C ALA A 32 22.96 4.71 8.73
N GLU A 33 23.48 5.14 9.88
CA GLU A 33 24.42 6.27 9.98
C GLU A 33 25.67 6.03 9.12
N GLN A 34 26.26 4.83 9.15
CA GLN A 34 27.42 4.49 8.31
C GLN A 34 27.08 4.52 6.81
N LEU A 35 25.91 4.03 6.42
CA LEU A 35 25.46 4.07 5.03
C LEU A 35 25.21 5.52 4.57
N GLN A 36 24.59 6.34 5.42
CA GLN A 36 24.36 7.76 5.13
C GLN A 36 25.67 8.53 4.99
N GLN A 37 26.69 8.25 5.83
CA GLN A 37 28.05 8.81 5.69
C GLN A 37 28.72 8.42 4.36
N ALA A 38 28.35 7.28 3.80
CA ALA A 38 28.75 6.83 2.47
C ALA A 38 27.81 7.33 1.36
N GLU A 39 26.94 8.32 1.65
CA GLU A 39 25.95 8.89 0.74
C GLU A 39 25.03 7.81 0.12
N ILE A 40 24.65 6.81 0.90
CA ILE A 40 23.67 5.79 0.55
C ILE A 40 22.39 6.10 1.34
N PRO A 41 21.31 6.56 0.67
CA PRO A 41 20.07 6.88 1.34
C PRO A 41 19.47 5.65 2.02
N CYS A 42 19.31 5.72 3.34
CA CYS A 42 18.65 4.69 4.12
C CYS A 42 18.02 5.32 5.37
N PHE A 43 17.05 4.63 5.94
CA PHE A 43 16.40 5.02 7.18
C PHE A 43 15.97 3.77 7.94
N THR A 44 15.60 3.95 9.20
CA THR A 44 15.14 2.87 10.07
C THR A 44 13.83 3.26 10.72
N ALA A 45 12.97 2.27 10.99
CA ALA A 45 11.69 2.49 11.65
C ALA A 45 11.43 1.40 12.68
N LEU A 46 10.68 1.74 13.73
CA LEU A 46 10.17 0.78 14.70
C LEU A 46 8.86 0.18 14.18
N VAL A 47 8.70 -1.14 14.32
CA VAL A 47 7.43 -1.83 14.03
C VAL A 47 6.29 -1.25 14.87
N ALA A 48 6.59 -0.83 16.10
CA ALA A 48 5.62 -0.16 16.95
C ALA A 48 5.06 1.14 16.34
N HIS A 49 5.88 1.91 15.60
CA HIS A 49 5.40 3.12 14.91
C HIS A 49 4.57 2.76 13.69
N VAL A 50 4.93 1.71 12.95
CA VAL A 50 4.13 1.18 11.84
C VAL A 50 2.74 0.77 12.33
N ASN A 51 2.67 0.04 13.44
CA ASN A 51 1.40 -0.43 14.02
C ASN A 51 0.61 0.65 14.77
N ALA A 52 1.21 1.81 15.06
CA ALA A 52 0.52 2.92 15.71
C ALA A 52 -0.30 3.77 14.73
N LEU A 53 0.00 3.69 13.43
CA LEU A 53 -0.75 4.41 12.40
C LEU A 53 -2.16 3.83 12.26
N LYS A 54 -3.16 4.72 12.26
CA LYS A 54 -4.55 4.31 12.03
C LYS A 54 -4.80 4.13 10.55
N VAL A 55 -5.24 2.94 10.14
CA VAL A 55 -5.62 2.67 8.74
C VAL A 55 -7.13 2.55 8.63
N TYR A 56 -7.73 3.40 7.81
CA TYR A 56 -9.16 3.41 7.52
C TYR A 56 -9.40 2.81 6.13
N SER A 57 -9.81 1.54 6.08
CA SER A 57 -10.16 0.84 4.84
C SER A 57 -11.53 1.34 4.35
N VAL A 58 -11.50 2.18 3.32
CA VAL A 58 -12.67 2.90 2.80
C VAL A 58 -13.60 1.95 2.05
N LEU A 59 -14.89 1.99 2.41
CA LEU A 59 -15.96 1.37 1.64
C LEU A 59 -16.39 2.28 0.49
N TYR A 60 -16.66 3.55 0.77
CA TYR A 60 -17.00 4.56 -0.24
C TYR A 60 -16.78 5.98 0.28
N ILE A 61 -16.78 6.96 -0.64
CA ILE A 61 -16.75 8.39 -0.32
C ILE A 61 -18.18 8.90 -0.40
N GLU A 62 -18.71 9.41 0.70
CA GLU A 62 -20.09 9.90 0.82
C GLU A 62 -20.21 11.35 0.35
N SER A 63 -19.22 12.19 0.64
CA SER A 63 -19.15 13.56 0.15
C SER A 63 -17.70 14.01 0.01
N VAL A 64 -17.47 15.01 -0.84
CA VAL A 64 -16.19 15.72 -1.01
C VAL A 64 -16.29 17.22 -0.75
N GLU A 65 -17.51 17.72 -0.48
CA GLU A 65 -17.80 19.13 -0.21
C GLU A 65 -18.82 19.26 0.94
N PRO A 66 -18.64 20.19 1.90
CA PRO A 66 -17.49 21.09 2.03
C PRO A 66 -16.20 20.37 2.50
N ASN A 67 -16.31 19.19 3.10
CA ASN A 67 -15.20 18.34 3.51
C ASN A 67 -15.35 16.94 2.91
N VAL A 68 -14.25 16.20 2.82
CA VAL A 68 -14.28 14.78 2.43
C VAL A 68 -14.84 13.97 3.58
N THR A 69 -15.90 13.22 3.33
CA THR A 69 -16.48 12.26 4.26
C THR A 69 -16.37 10.87 3.68
N ILE A 70 -15.57 10.03 4.31
CA ILE A 70 -15.43 8.62 3.96
C ILE A 70 -16.29 7.77 4.87
N VAL A 71 -16.80 6.66 4.34
CA VAL A 71 -17.41 5.58 5.10
C VAL A 71 -16.44 4.42 5.11
N TYR A 72 -16.15 3.88 6.29
CA TYR A 72 -15.24 2.76 6.48
C TYR A 72 -15.85 1.71 7.42
N GLU A 73 -15.25 0.51 7.42
CA GLU A 73 -15.69 -0.61 8.26
C GLU A 73 -14.67 -0.86 9.38
N PRO A 74 -14.81 -0.26 10.58
CA PRO A 74 -13.89 -0.51 11.70
C PRO A 74 -13.90 -1.98 12.16
N LYS A 75 -15.07 -2.62 12.05
CA LYS A 75 -15.30 -4.04 12.38
C LYS A 75 -16.33 -4.57 11.39
N LYS A 76 -16.22 -5.84 11.03
CA LYS A 76 -17.15 -6.51 10.10
C LYS A 76 -18.61 -6.23 10.50
N GLY A 77 -19.38 -5.65 9.59
CA GLY A 77 -20.79 -5.30 9.78
C GLY A 77 -21.05 -3.95 10.47
N GLN A 78 -20.02 -3.25 10.96
CA GLN A 78 -20.13 -1.91 11.54
C GLN A 78 -19.64 -0.87 10.55
N ARG A 79 -20.45 0.17 10.30
CA ARG A 79 -20.03 1.33 9.52
C ARG A 79 -19.72 2.49 10.44
N ASP A 80 -18.70 3.26 10.08
CA ASP A 80 -18.37 4.51 10.73
C ASP A 80 -17.85 5.51 9.69
N ILE A 81 -17.76 6.78 10.06
CA ILE A 81 -17.37 7.86 9.18
C ILE A 81 -16.11 8.56 9.67
N LEU A 82 -15.33 9.08 8.74
CA LEU A 82 -14.25 10.00 9.03
C LEU A 82 -14.33 11.18 8.06
N THR A 83 -14.23 12.38 8.61
CA THR A 83 -14.22 13.63 7.84
C THR A 83 -12.83 14.27 7.87
N PHE A 84 -12.39 14.79 6.73
CA PHE A 84 -11.14 15.55 6.59
C PHE A 84 -11.22 16.55 5.42
N ASP A 85 -10.34 17.56 5.43
CA ASP A 85 -10.15 18.50 4.33
C ASP A 85 -9.02 18.03 3.39
N TRP A 86 -9.10 18.33 2.09
CA TRP A 86 -8.05 17.96 1.13
C TRP A 86 -6.67 18.52 1.50
N SER A 87 -6.61 19.68 2.16
CA SER A 87 -5.37 20.27 2.68
C SER A 87 -4.72 19.44 3.81
N GLU A 88 -5.45 18.53 4.44
CA GLU A 88 -4.90 17.60 5.44
C GLU A 88 -4.11 16.44 4.80
N VAL A 89 -4.25 16.22 3.48
CA VAL A 89 -3.53 15.17 2.76
C VAL A 89 -2.08 15.61 2.52
N GLY A 90 -1.13 14.84 3.05
CA GLY A 90 0.30 15.15 2.93
C GLY A 90 1.00 14.46 1.76
N GLN A 91 0.57 13.24 1.41
CA GLN A 91 1.13 12.45 0.31
C GLN A 91 0.17 11.32 -0.10
N ARG A 92 0.46 10.71 -1.24
CA ARG A 92 -0.21 9.51 -1.77
C ARG A 92 0.75 8.33 -1.87
N VAL A 93 0.26 7.13 -1.64
CA VAL A 93 0.98 5.88 -1.89
C VAL A 93 0.11 4.97 -2.75
N ASP A 94 0.63 4.54 -3.89
CA ASP A 94 -0.04 3.66 -4.84
C ASP A 94 0.60 2.26 -4.80
N GLY A 95 -0.21 1.20 -4.96
CA GLY A 95 0.28 -0.18 -4.98
C GLY A 95 -0.56 -1.13 -5.82
N LEU A 96 0.11 -2.15 -6.36
CA LEU A 96 -0.49 -3.29 -7.02
C LEU A 96 -0.21 -4.54 -6.19
N LEU A 97 -1.25 -5.16 -5.65
CA LEU A 97 -1.13 -6.35 -4.82
C LEU A 97 -1.49 -7.58 -5.65
N PRO A 98 -0.57 -8.56 -5.79
CA PRO A 98 -0.84 -9.74 -6.58
C PRO A 98 -1.97 -10.58 -5.94
N ILE A 99 -2.83 -11.10 -6.79
CA ILE A 99 -3.85 -12.09 -6.47
C ILE A 99 -3.41 -13.39 -7.12
N PHE A 100 -3.22 -14.41 -6.29
CA PHE A 100 -2.70 -15.70 -6.72
C PHE A 100 -3.82 -16.70 -6.98
N GLU A 101 -3.63 -17.58 -7.96
CA GLU A 101 -4.43 -18.77 -8.18
C GLU A 101 -3.56 -20.03 -8.19
N GLU A 102 -4.09 -21.14 -7.67
CA GLU A 102 -3.48 -22.46 -7.84
C GLU A 102 -3.89 -23.04 -9.20
N CYS A 103 -2.90 -23.21 -10.08
CA CYS A 103 -3.05 -23.91 -11.34
C CYS A 103 -2.53 -25.34 -11.20
N ILE A 104 -3.24 -26.30 -11.81
CA ILE A 104 -2.77 -27.69 -11.95
C ILE A 104 -2.17 -27.82 -13.35
N ASP A 105 -0.85 -27.98 -13.41
CA ASP A 105 -0.12 -28.24 -14.65
C ASP A 105 0.19 -29.73 -14.79
N VAL A 106 0.06 -30.29 -16.00
CA VAL A 106 0.43 -31.67 -16.29
C VAL A 106 1.89 -31.67 -16.75
N GLY A 107 2.81 -31.94 -15.82
CA GLY A 107 4.23 -31.98 -16.15
C GLY A 107 4.58 -33.04 -17.20
N LEU A 108 5.78 -32.92 -17.79
CA LEU A 108 6.33 -33.75 -18.89
C LEU A 108 6.28 -35.29 -18.71
N LYS A 109 5.87 -35.81 -17.55
CA LYS A 109 5.69 -37.25 -17.24
C LYS A 109 4.27 -37.61 -16.79
N GLY A 110 3.26 -36.79 -17.11
CA GLY A 110 1.87 -37.01 -16.68
C GLY A 110 1.62 -36.79 -15.18
N LYS A 111 2.57 -36.20 -14.45
CA LYS A 111 2.40 -35.88 -13.03
C LYS A 111 1.83 -34.47 -12.88
N LEU A 112 0.70 -34.37 -12.19
CA LEU A 112 0.09 -33.09 -11.81
C LEU A 112 1.07 -32.33 -10.89
N LYS A 113 1.49 -31.14 -11.31
CA LYS A 113 2.22 -30.17 -10.49
C LYS A 113 1.28 -29.02 -10.16
N ARG A 114 1.12 -28.74 -8.88
CA ARG A 114 0.49 -27.48 -8.45
C ARG A 114 1.50 -26.36 -8.63
N LYS A 115 1.08 -25.28 -9.30
CA LYS A 115 1.86 -24.07 -9.49
C LYS A 115 0.98 -22.89 -9.09
N THR A 116 1.52 -22.01 -8.27
CA THR A 116 0.88 -20.73 -7.97
C THR A 116 1.25 -19.73 -9.06
N GLU A 117 0.26 -19.14 -9.71
CA GLU A 117 0.45 -18.07 -10.69
C GLU A 117 -0.29 -16.81 -10.26
N ILE A 118 0.18 -15.64 -10.71
CA ILE A 118 -0.52 -14.38 -10.48
C ILE A 118 -1.67 -14.32 -11.49
N LEU A 119 -2.90 -14.33 -10.98
CA LEU A 119 -4.13 -14.26 -11.76
C LEU A 119 -4.48 -12.82 -12.11
N ASP A 120 -4.37 -11.92 -11.13
CA ASP A 120 -4.75 -10.51 -11.25
C ASP A 120 -4.02 -9.66 -10.20
N TYR A 121 -4.30 -8.35 -10.19
CA TYR A 121 -3.83 -7.41 -9.18
C TYR A 121 -4.98 -6.60 -8.59
N ALA A 122 -5.02 -6.51 -7.26
CA ALA A 122 -5.80 -5.48 -6.58
C ALA A 122 -5.04 -4.16 -6.61
N LYS A 123 -5.73 -3.06 -6.91
CA LYS A 123 -5.15 -1.71 -6.89
C LYS A 123 -5.46 -1.06 -5.55
N ILE A 124 -4.43 -0.48 -4.94
CA ILE A 124 -4.55 0.25 -3.68
C ILE A 124 -4.01 1.66 -3.85
N CYS A 125 -4.72 2.61 -3.25
CA CYS A 125 -4.32 4.00 -3.11
C CYS A 125 -4.52 4.42 -1.65
N ASP A 126 -3.42 4.79 -1.01
CA ASP A 126 -3.38 5.30 0.35
C ASP A 126 -3.18 6.82 0.32
N LEU A 127 -4.06 7.57 0.99
CA LEU A 127 -3.88 8.98 1.28
C LEU A 127 -3.41 9.13 2.73
N HIS A 128 -2.31 9.83 2.94
CA HIS A 128 -1.75 10.02 4.28
C HIS A 128 -2.24 11.34 4.87
N LEU A 129 -2.75 11.28 6.10
CA LEU A 129 -3.19 12.43 6.89
C LEU A 129 -2.21 12.63 8.07
N PRO A 130 -1.14 13.45 7.92
CA PRO A 130 -0.06 13.54 8.89
C PRO A 130 -0.52 14.00 10.28
N GLN A 131 -1.40 15.00 10.30
CA GLN A 131 -1.94 15.59 11.53
C GLN A 131 -2.79 14.61 12.33
N LYS A 132 -3.42 13.63 11.66
CA LYS A 132 -4.25 12.59 12.29
C LYS A 132 -3.49 11.29 12.55
N GLN A 133 -2.21 11.19 12.16
CA GLN A 133 -1.41 9.96 12.19
C GLN A 133 -2.16 8.78 11.56
N ALA A 134 -2.74 9.05 10.38
CA ALA A 134 -3.71 8.17 9.76
C ALA A 134 -3.46 7.98 8.26
N ILE A 135 -3.94 6.85 7.76
CA ILE A 135 -3.92 6.43 6.36
C ILE A 135 -5.36 6.13 5.93
N ILE A 136 -5.80 6.76 4.86
CA ILE A 136 -7.06 6.48 4.19
C ILE A 136 -6.78 5.53 3.05
N ARG A 137 -7.26 4.29 3.13
CA ARG A 137 -6.97 3.24 2.15
C ARG A 137 -8.15 2.98 1.24
N LEU A 138 -7.97 3.25 -0.05
CA LEU A 138 -8.89 2.91 -1.12
C LEU A 138 -8.38 1.65 -1.82
N CYS A 139 -9.27 0.68 -2.09
CA CYS A 139 -8.94 -0.52 -2.86
C CYS A 139 -10.02 -0.78 -3.91
N ASP A 140 -9.63 -1.00 -5.16
CA ASP A 140 -10.59 -1.17 -6.27
C ASP A 140 -11.59 -2.30 -6.07
N GLN A 141 -11.15 -3.43 -5.49
CA GLN A 141 -11.99 -4.59 -5.22
C GLN A 141 -12.87 -4.46 -3.97
N GLN A 142 -12.57 -3.52 -3.07
CA GLN A 142 -13.34 -3.32 -1.84
C GLN A 142 -14.26 -2.09 -1.92
N TYR A 143 -13.95 -1.15 -2.82
CA TYR A 143 -14.69 0.08 -2.98
C TYR A 143 -16.08 -0.18 -3.56
N ARG A 144 -17.10 0.42 -2.93
CA ARG A 144 -18.51 0.26 -3.27
C ARG A 144 -18.97 1.41 -4.16
N PHE A 145 -18.66 1.28 -5.45
CA PHE A 145 -18.89 2.34 -6.45
C PHE A 145 -20.35 2.80 -6.59
N LEU A 146 -21.32 1.95 -6.22
CA LEU A 146 -22.75 2.29 -6.27
C LEU A 146 -23.27 2.99 -5.01
N GLU A 147 -22.52 2.95 -3.89
CA GLU A 147 -22.91 3.63 -2.64
C GLU A 147 -22.27 5.02 -2.50
N GLY A 148 -21.17 5.28 -3.22
CA GLY A 148 -20.42 6.53 -3.14
C GLY A 148 -20.85 7.60 -4.13
N ILE A 149 -20.22 8.77 -4.01
CA ILE A 149 -20.39 9.83 -5.01
C ILE A 149 -19.86 9.40 -6.37
N PRO A 150 -20.44 9.93 -7.46
CA PRO A 150 -19.83 9.85 -8.78
C PRO A 150 -18.65 10.82 -8.89
N PHE A 151 -17.56 10.38 -9.50
CA PHE A 151 -16.31 11.14 -9.67
C PHE A 151 -16.20 11.82 -11.04
N SER A 152 -17.14 11.57 -11.96
CA SER A 152 -17.25 12.27 -13.24
C SER A 152 -18.69 12.27 -13.77
N ASP A 153 -19.03 13.22 -14.64
CA ASP A 153 -20.35 13.23 -15.29
C ASP A 153 -20.55 12.05 -16.25
N LEU A 154 -19.45 11.53 -16.80
CA LEU A 154 -19.46 10.27 -17.55
C LEU A 154 -19.88 9.10 -16.65
N GLN A 155 -19.35 9.03 -15.43
CA GLN A 155 -19.75 8.00 -14.47
C GLN A 155 -21.22 8.16 -14.04
N LYS A 156 -21.68 9.40 -13.83
CA LYS A 156 -23.10 9.68 -13.54
C LYS A 156 -24.03 9.17 -14.63
N SER A 157 -23.66 9.35 -15.89
CA SER A 157 -24.50 8.95 -17.03
C SER A 157 -24.45 7.44 -17.31
N GLN A 158 -23.43 6.74 -16.84
CA GLN A 158 -23.24 5.29 -16.98
C GLN A 158 -23.68 4.49 -15.75
N ASP A 159 -24.62 5.02 -14.94
CA ASP A 159 -25.03 4.46 -13.64
C ASP A 159 -25.14 2.91 -13.64
N GLY A 160 -24.19 2.25 -12.99
CA GLY A 160 -24.09 0.79 -12.89
C GLY A 160 -23.55 0.01 -14.10
N GLN A 161 -23.22 0.66 -15.23
CA GLN A 161 -22.70 0.02 -16.44
C GLN A 161 -21.17 0.08 -16.59
N ALA A 162 -20.48 0.92 -15.81
CA ALA A 162 -19.03 1.02 -15.85
C ALA A 162 -18.36 -0.23 -15.26
N THR A 163 -17.29 -0.69 -15.90
CA THR A 163 -16.43 -1.74 -15.33
C THR A 163 -15.72 -1.23 -14.07
N MET A 164 -15.32 -2.14 -13.18
CA MET A 164 -14.51 -1.79 -11.99
C MET A 164 -13.23 -1.03 -12.36
N LYS A 165 -12.60 -1.40 -13.48
CA LYS A 165 -11.41 -0.72 -14.03
C LYS A 165 -11.70 0.74 -14.38
N GLN A 166 -12.81 1.03 -15.06
CA GLN A 166 -13.21 2.39 -15.42
C GLN A 166 -13.57 3.20 -14.17
N SER A 167 -14.34 2.59 -13.26
CA SER A 167 -14.75 3.25 -12.02
C SER A 167 -13.55 3.63 -11.15
N TRP A 168 -12.54 2.76 -11.06
CA TRP A 168 -11.27 3.08 -10.40
C TRP A 168 -10.50 4.21 -11.10
N GLN A 169 -10.48 4.23 -12.44
CA GLN A 169 -9.84 5.32 -13.19
C GLN A 169 -10.48 6.69 -12.90
N HIS A 170 -11.81 6.74 -12.74
CA HIS A 170 -12.50 7.97 -12.36
C HIS A 170 -12.07 8.47 -10.97
N ILE A 171 -11.93 7.58 -9.98
CA ILE A 171 -11.40 7.94 -8.66
C ILE A 171 -9.98 8.51 -8.79
N MET A 172 -9.09 7.81 -9.50
CA MET A 172 -7.70 8.23 -9.61
C MET A 172 -7.52 9.56 -10.38
N ALA A 173 -8.34 9.80 -11.40
CA ALA A 173 -8.39 11.08 -12.10
C ALA A 173 -8.83 12.20 -11.15
N PHE A 174 -9.94 11.99 -10.44
CA PHE A 174 -10.46 12.94 -9.45
C PHE A 174 -9.44 13.25 -8.34
N LEU A 175 -8.77 12.22 -7.78
CA LEU A 175 -7.73 12.42 -6.79
C LEU A 175 -6.56 13.23 -7.36
N SER A 176 -6.15 12.96 -8.60
CA SER A 176 -5.06 13.70 -9.24
C SER A 176 -5.41 15.18 -9.47
N GLU A 177 -6.69 15.52 -9.66
CA GLU A 177 -7.17 16.90 -9.72
C GLU A 177 -7.21 17.57 -8.34
N LYS A 178 -7.60 16.85 -7.28
CA LYS A 178 -7.71 17.39 -5.91
C LYS A 178 -6.36 17.55 -5.22
N ILE A 179 -5.38 16.69 -5.52
CA ILE A 179 -4.03 16.72 -4.92
C ILE A 179 -2.89 16.67 -5.97
N PRO A 180 -2.84 17.64 -6.90
CA PRO A 180 -1.96 17.56 -8.08
C PRO A 180 -0.46 17.68 -7.77
N SER A 181 -0.10 18.33 -6.66
CA SER A 181 1.29 18.67 -6.30
C SER A 181 1.86 17.84 -5.15
N LEU A 182 1.10 16.87 -4.62
CA LEU A 182 1.57 16.06 -3.50
C LEU A 182 2.54 14.96 -3.94
N PRO A 183 3.54 14.61 -3.10
CA PRO A 183 4.39 13.46 -3.34
C PRO A 183 3.57 12.17 -3.52
N ALA A 184 3.95 11.37 -4.52
CA ALA A 184 3.36 10.06 -4.77
C ALA A 184 4.44 8.97 -4.71
N TYR A 185 4.20 7.93 -3.91
CA TYR A 185 5.03 6.74 -3.83
C TYR A 185 4.35 5.58 -4.56
N SER A 186 4.92 5.11 -5.66
CA SER A 186 4.31 4.05 -6.51
C SER A 186 5.18 2.81 -6.68
N GLU A 187 6.33 2.76 -6.00
CA GLU A 187 7.36 1.73 -6.18
C GLU A 187 7.16 0.53 -5.24
N PHE A 188 5.91 0.10 -5.05
CA PHE A 188 5.59 -0.98 -4.13
C PHE A 188 6.14 -2.33 -4.61
N THR A 189 5.99 -2.70 -5.88
CA THR A 189 6.37 -4.04 -6.39
C THR A 189 7.81 -4.44 -6.03
N PRO A 190 8.86 -3.66 -6.38
CA PRO A 190 10.24 -4.01 -6.02
C PRO A 190 10.49 -4.00 -4.51
N PHE A 191 9.76 -3.20 -3.74
CA PHE A 191 9.82 -3.24 -2.27
C PHE A 191 9.21 -4.53 -1.74
N GLY A 192 8.01 -4.88 -2.21
CA GLY A 192 7.26 -6.06 -1.82
C GLY A 192 8.04 -7.35 -2.10
N GLU A 193 8.65 -7.47 -3.27
CA GLU A 193 9.53 -8.59 -3.62
C GLU A 193 10.67 -8.78 -2.62
N SER A 194 11.25 -7.68 -2.10
CA SER A 194 12.28 -7.77 -1.06
C SER A 194 11.73 -8.02 0.34
N ALA A 195 10.48 -7.62 0.60
CA ALA A 195 9.88 -7.66 1.93
C ALA A 195 9.26 -9.02 2.26
N ILE A 196 8.70 -9.73 1.28
CA ILE A 196 8.03 -11.03 1.49
C ILE A 196 8.95 -12.12 2.07
N ASP A 197 10.27 -11.98 1.90
CA ASP A 197 11.27 -12.87 2.50
C ASP A 197 11.39 -12.68 4.03
N PHE A 198 10.93 -11.54 4.56
CA PHE A 198 10.96 -11.23 5.99
C PHE A 198 9.65 -11.61 6.70
N GLN A 199 9.18 -12.85 6.52
CA GLN A 199 7.86 -13.28 7.00
C GLN A 199 7.64 -13.08 8.51
N GLU A 200 8.66 -13.29 9.35
CA GLU A 200 8.55 -13.09 10.80
C GLU A 200 8.28 -11.62 11.17
N LEU A 201 8.82 -10.67 10.40
CA LEU A 201 8.45 -9.26 10.55
C LEU A 201 7.01 -9.03 10.11
N LEU A 202 6.63 -9.56 8.95
CA LEU A 202 5.32 -9.33 8.35
C LEU A 202 4.17 -9.86 9.21
N LYS A 203 4.38 -10.95 9.96
CA LYS A 203 3.42 -11.46 10.96
C LYS A 203 3.10 -10.47 12.09
N LEU A 204 3.99 -9.51 12.35
CA LEU A 204 3.80 -8.49 13.39
C LEU A 204 2.99 -7.28 12.89
N ILE A 205 2.68 -7.22 11.59
CA ILE A 205 2.04 -6.07 10.95
C ILE A 205 0.61 -6.44 10.58
N GLN A 206 -0.34 -5.64 11.04
CA GLN A 206 -1.72 -5.80 10.60
C GLN A 206 -1.88 -5.25 9.18
N PRO A 207 -2.41 -6.04 8.23
CA PRO A 207 -2.44 -5.63 6.82
C PRO A 207 -3.53 -4.59 6.52
N HIS A 208 -4.64 -4.57 7.26
CA HIS A 208 -5.81 -3.72 6.99
C HIS A 208 -6.34 -3.83 5.55
N ILE A 209 -6.23 -5.03 4.97
CA ILE A 209 -6.68 -5.39 3.62
C ILE A 209 -7.46 -6.69 3.76
N ASN A 210 -8.70 -6.68 3.27
CA ASN A 210 -9.62 -7.81 3.33
C ASN A 210 -10.07 -8.17 1.91
N LEU A 211 -9.14 -8.71 1.13
CA LEU A 211 -9.41 -9.20 -0.22
C LEU A 211 -9.89 -10.64 -0.15
N LEU A 212 -10.88 -10.99 -0.98
CA LEU A 212 -11.36 -12.37 -1.07
C LEU A 212 -10.30 -13.22 -1.77
N ARG A 213 -9.57 -14.03 -1.01
CA ARG A 213 -8.50 -14.90 -1.52
C ARG A 213 -8.64 -16.30 -0.95
N ARG A 214 -8.10 -17.28 -1.67
CA ARG A 214 -8.05 -18.68 -1.22
C ARG A 214 -7.09 -18.86 -0.05
N GLU A 215 -5.99 -18.11 -0.03
CA GLU A 215 -4.93 -18.21 0.97
C GLU A 215 -4.47 -16.82 1.44
N GLU A 216 -4.00 -16.76 2.68
CA GLU A 216 -3.31 -15.59 3.22
C GLU A 216 -2.00 -15.35 2.47
N THR A 217 -1.59 -14.08 2.37
CA THR A 217 -0.39 -13.70 1.63
C THR A 217 0.41 -12.64 2.36
N PRO A 218 1.76 -12.74 2.38
CA PRO A 218 2.62 -11.73 3.00
C PRO A 218 2.55 -10.38 2.28
N TRP A 219 2.03 -10.34 1.05
CA TRP A 219 1.94 -9.12 0.23
C TRP A 219 1.07 -8.04 0.86
N ASP A 220 0.05 -8.41 1.63
CA ASP A 220 -0.84 -7.43 2.28
C ASP A 220 -0.11 -6.70 3.41
N ALA A 221 0.58 -7.46 4.27
CA ALA A 221 1.40 -6.90 5.34
C ALA A 221 2.59 -6.11 4.77
N ALA A 222 3.18 -6.58 3.66
CA ALA A 222 4.25 -5.87 2.97
C ALA A 222 3.78 -4.53 2.39
N PHE A 223 2.56 -4.45 1.84
CA PHE A 223 2.00 -3.18 1.38
C PHE A 223 1.75 -2.23 2.55
N ASN A 224 1.16 -2.74 3.65
CA ASN A 224 0.94 -1.90 4.82
C ASN A 224 2.26 -1.37 5.40
N LEU A 225 3.31 -2.20 5.41
CA LEU A 225 4.66 -1.79 5.78
C LEU A 225 5.18 -0.70 4.84
N TYR A 226 5.09 -0.89 3.53
CA TYR A 226 5.56 0.07 2.52
C TYR A 226 4.93 1.45 2.73
N SER A 227 3.59 1.49 2.81
CA SER A 227 2.83 2.73 3.01
C SER A 227 3.15 3.38 4.35
N SER A 228 3.24 2.59 5.43
CA SER A 228 3.60 3.10 6.76
C SER A 228 5.02 3.65 6.82
N LEU A 229 5.99 2.98 6.17
CA LEU A 229 7.36 3.47 6.05
C LEU A 229 7.41 4.78 5.25
N ALA A 230 6.59 4.91 4.21
CA ALA A 230 6.48 6.15 3.46
C ALA A 230 5.92 7.28 4.33
N PHE A 231 4.95 6.99 5.19
CA PHE A 231 4.45 7.95 6.17
C PHE A 231 5.54 8.38 7.15
N ILE A 232 6.19 7.41 7.80
CA ILE A 232 7.20 7.64 8.85
C ILE A 232 8.39 8.41 8.29
N LYS A 233 8.87 8.05 7.10
CA LYS A 233 10.04 8.72 6.49
C LYS A 233 9.77 10.20 6.19
N THR A 234 8.52 10.57 5.88
CA THR A 234 8.18 11.94 5.48
C THR A 234 7.75 12.80 6.66
N PHE A 235 7.05 12.23 7.64
CA PHE A 235 6.36 13.00 8.69
C PHE A 235 6.80 12.68 10.12
N SER A 236 7.77 11.78 10.34
CA SER A 236 8.28 11.42 11.68
C SER A 236 9.75 11.77 11.88
#